data_AF-A0A835PC31-F1
#
_entry.id   AF-A0A835PC31-F1
#
_cell.length_a   1.000
_cell.length_b   1.000
_cell.length_c   1.000
_cell.angle_alpha   90.00
_cell.angle_beta   90.00
_cell.angle_gamma   90.00
#
_symmetry.space_group_name_H-M   'P 1'
#
loop_
_entity.id
_entity.type
_entity.pdbx_description
1 polymer ?
#
loop_
_entity_poly.entity_id
_entity_poly.type
_entity_poly.pdbx_seq_one_letter_code
_entity_poly.pdbx_strand_id
1 'polypeptide(L)'
;MAPTLWLPLSAVFIGPNIAGLLSLVGLDCIFNIGATLFLLMADTCARSKGTSSPTRSQVPFLYKLWNLGASLLGFFVPLVILFSSQRGYLQPHLSFISFAVLLGPYLLLLSIQVLTEMLSWHWKSSVWLVTPIVYEAYRILQLMRGLNLGIEVGAPEWALVSIRLLVSWWMWVLSIQLIREAWFAGVNYENRLKQTQSY
;
A
#
# COMPACT_ATOMS: atom_id res chain seq x y z
N MET A 1 8.37 -0.84 -42.16
CA MET A 1 9.36 -0.91 -41.06
C MET A 1 8.91 0.06 -39.99
N ALA A 2 8.23 -0.43 -38.95
CA ALA A 2 7.79 0.41 -37.83
C ALA A 2 8.89 0.36 -36.75
N PRO A 3 9.38 1.50 -36.23
CA PRO A 3 10.38 1.50 -35.18
C PRO A 3 9.66 1.17 -33.86
N THR A 4 9.71 -0.10 -33.45
CA THR A 4 9.22 -0.52 -32.14
C THR A 4 10.17 0.00 -31.07
N LEU A 5 9.84 1.16 -30.52
CA LEU A 5 10.41 1.77 -29.30
C LEU A 5 9.93 1.00 -28.04
N TRP A 6 9.94 -0.32 -28.15
CA TRP A 6 9.52 -1.29 -27.15
C TRP A 6 10.57 -2.40 -27.17
N LEU A 7 11.82 -2.05 -26.88
CA LEU A 7 12.80 -3.07 -26.53
C LEU A 7 12.38 -3.59 -25.15
N PRO A 8 11.99 -4.87 -25.02
CA PRO A 8 11.72 -5.43 -23.70
C PRO A 8 13.00 -5.28 -22.88
N LEU A 9 12.88 -4.73 -21.67
CA LEU A 9 14.01 -4.46 -20.75
C LEU A 9 14.88 -5.71 -20.50
N SER A 10 14.33 -6.91 -20.73
CA SER A 10 15.04 -8.20 -20.70
C SER A 10 16.15 -8.34 -21.75
N ALA A 11 16.16 -7.50 -22.79
CA ALA A 11 17.22 -7.49 -23.82
C ALA A 11 18.41 -6.59 -23.45
N VAL A 12 18.22 -5.64 -22.53
CA VAL A 12 19.25 -4.66 -22.13
C VAL A 12 19.93 -5.03 -20.81
N PHE A 13 19.22 -5.71 -19.91
CA PHE A 13 19.77 -6.12 -18.63
C PHE A 13 20.12 -7.62 -18.62
N ILE A 14 21.36 -7.91 -18.20
CA ILE A 14 21.87 -9.26 -17.93
C ILE A 14 21.07 -9.84 -16.76
N GLY A 15 20.02 -10.58 -17.11
CA GLY A 15 19.13 -11.25 -16.17
C GLY A 15 17.68 -10.76 -16.29
N PRO A 16 16.72 -11.59 -16.75
CA PRO A 16 15.29 -11.22 -16.82
C PRO A 16 14.74 -10.71 -15.48
N ASN A 17 15.32 -11.13 -14.35
CA ASN A 17 14.96 -10.69 -13.01
C ASN A 17 15.32 -9.23 -12.70
N ILE A 18 16.42 -8.69 -13.24
CA ILE A 18 16.88 -7.31 -12.96
C ILE A 18 16.06 -6.30 -13.78
N ALA A 19 15.81 -6.62 -15.06
CA ALA A 19 14.89 -5.88 -15.91
C ALA A 19 13.48 -5.80 -15.32
N GLY A 20 12.95 -6.94 -14.87
CA GLY A 20 11.66 -7.03 -14.21
C GLY A 20 11.63 -6.20 -12.94
N LEU A 21 12.62 -6.35 -12.05
CA LEU A 21 12.76 -5.54 -10.85
C LEU A 21 12.74 -4.04 -11.14
N LEU A 22 13.55 -3.59 -12.09
CA LEU A 22 13.65 -2.16 -12.42
C LEU A 22 12.34 -1.61 -12.99
N SER A 23 11.63 -2.41 -13.81
CA SER A 23 10.31 -2.06 -14.31
C SER A 23 9.26 -2.00 -13.19
N LEU A 24 9.25 -2.97 -12.27
CA LEU A 24 8.36 -2.96 -11.11
C LEU A 24 8.61 -1.74 -10.22
N VAL A 25 9.87 -1.46 -9.90
CA VAL A 25 10.27 -0.30 -9.08
C VAL A 25 9.91 1.01 -9.79
N GLY A 26 10.11 1.10 -11.10
CA GLY A 26 9.72 2.27 -11.89
C GLY A 26 8.21 2.52 -11.85
N LEU A 27 7.40 1.46 -11.96
CA LEU A 27 5.94 1.54 -11.89
C LEU A 27 5.47 1.96 -10.48
N ASP A 28 6.08 1.41 -9.44
CA ASP A 28 5.80 1.81 -8.05
C ASP A 28 6.18 3.28 -7.80
N CYS A 29 7.27 3.76 -8.39
CA CYS A 29 7.68 5.16 -8.30
C CYS A 29 6.64 6.10 -8.94
N ILE A 30 6.18 5.77 -10.16
CA ILE A 30 5.14 6.54 -10.85
C ILE A 30 3.85 6.57 -10.03
N PHE A 31 3.45 5.42 -9.47
CA PHE A 31 2.29 5.35 -8.59
C PHE A 31 2.45 6.23 -7.35
N ASN A 32 3.58 6.15 -6.65
CA ASN A 32 3.83 6.94 -5.44
C ASN A 32 3.82 8.46 -5.74
N ILE A 33 4.40 8.88 -6.87
CA ILE A 33 4.34 10.28 -7.32
C ILE A 33 2.89 10.69 -7.59
N GLY A 34 2.13 9.88 -8.33
CA GLY A 34 0.73 10.13 -8.64
C GLY A 34 -0.16 10.21 -7.38
N ALA A 35 0.02 9.28 -6.45
CA ALA A 35 -0.70 9.25 -5.18
C ALA A 35 -0.38 10.48 -4.33
N THR A 36 0.90 10.88 -4.25
CA THR A 36 1.30 12.09 -3.49
C THR A 36 0.69 13.36 -4.10
N LEU A 37 0.71 13.48 -5.43
CA LEU A 37 0.08 14.60 -6.14
C LEU A 37 -1.45 14.64 -5.90
N PHE A 38 -2.11 13.49 -5.97
CA PHE A 38 -3.54 13.38 -5.71
C PHE A 38 -3.89 13.78 -4.27
N LEU A 39 -3.13 13.33 -3.29
CA LEU A 39 -3.33 13.66 -1.87
C LEU A 39 -3.09 15.16 -1.60
N LEU A 40 -2.08 15.76 -2.23
CA LEU A 40 -1.84 17.21 -2.15
C LEU A 40 -2.99 18.02 -2.77
N MET A 41 -3.49 17.59 -3.93
CA MET A 41 -4.64 18.23 -4.56
C MET A 41 -5.89 18.09 -3.66
N ALA A 42 -6.13 16.92 -3.08
CA ALA A 42 -7.23 16.72 -2.15
C ALA A 42 -7.12 17.59 -0.89
N ASP A 43 -5.91 17.76 -0.33
CA ASP A 43 -5.68 18.60 0.86
C ASP A 43 -5.92 20.09 0.54
N THR A 44 -5.45 20.57 -0.61
CA THR A 44 -5.67 21.96 -1.05
C THR A 44 -7.15 22.25 -1.30
N CYS A 45 -7.88 21.33 -1.96
CA CYS A 45 -9.32 21.45 -2.15
C CYS A 45 -10.10 21.42 -0.82
N ALA A 46 -9.69 20.58 0.13
CA ALA A 46 -10.31 20.48 1.45
C ALA A 46 -10.08 21.74 2.30
N ARG A 47 -8.87 22.33 2.25
CA ARG A 47 -8.54 23.59 2.94
C ARG A 47 -9.24 24.80 2.33
N SER A 48 -9.38 24.85 0.99
CA SER A 48 -10.02 25.96 0.28
C SER A 48 -11.51 26.11 0.61
N LYS A 49 -12.21 25.04 0.99
CA LYS A 49 -13.63 25.08 1.37
C LYS A 49 -13.90 25.50 2.82
N GLY A 50 -12.86 25.70 3.64
CA GLY A 50 -12.98 25.89 5.10
C GLY A 50 -12.58 27.28 5.59
N THR A 51 -13.40 28.32 5.34
CA THR A 51 -13.35 29.59 6.09
C THR A 51 -14.33 29.65 7.27
N SER A 52 -14.96 28.53 7.67
CA SER A 52 -15.80 28.48 8.87
C SER A 52 -15.47 27.29 9.79
N SER A 53 -14.85 27.65 10.91
CA SER A 53 -14.66 26.86 12.14
C SER A 53 -13.65 25.69 12.12
N PRO A 54 -12.71 25.64 13.08
CA PRO A 54 -11.67 24.63 13.14
C PRO A 54 -12.27 23.36 13.73
N THR A 55 -12.97 22.58 12.91
CA THR A 55 -13.23 21.19 13.26
C THR A 55 -11.88 20.49 13.17
N ARG A 56 -11.15 20.50 14.29
CA ARG A 56 -9.84 19.89 14.46
C ARG A 56 -10.03 18.42 14.15
N SER A 57 -9.75 18.04 12.91
CA SER A 57 -9.77 16.67 12.40
C SER A 57 -8.66 15.89 13.12
N GLN A 58 -8.92 15.54 14.38
CA GLN A 58 -8.04 14.70 15.15
C GLN A 58 -8.38 13.27 14.81
N VAL A 59 -7.41 12.60 14.21
CA VAL A 59 -7.48 11.17 13.94
C VAL A 59 -7.77 10.44 15.25
N PRO A 60 -8.82 9.62 15.34
CA PRO A 60 -9.10 8.85 16.55
C PRO A 60 -7.92 7.94 16.87
N PHE A 61 -7.44 7.97 18.12
CA PHE A 61 -6.24 7.25 18.55
C PHE A 61 -6.32 5.74 18.24
N LEU A 62 -7.51 5.15 18.39
CA LEU A 62 -7.73 3.74 18.10
C LEU A 62 -7.52 3.42 16.60
N TYR A 63 -7.83 4.36 15.70
CA TYR A 63 -7.48 4.18 14.29
C TYR A 63 -5.99 4.18 14.06
N LYS A 64 -5.31 5.16 14.66
CA LYS A 64 -3.87 5.32 14.53
C LYS A 64 -3.17 4.04 14.97
N LEU A 65 -3.59 3.48 16.10
CA LEU A 65 -3.05 2.24 16.64
C LEU A 65 -3.36 1.04 15.75
N TRP A 66 -4.61 0.89 15.30
CA TRP A 66 -5.01 -0.23 14.44
C TRP A 66 -4.26 -0.24 13.11
N ASN A 67 -4.16 0.92 12.46
CA ASN A 67 -3.52 1.03 11.15
C ASN A 67 -2.00 0.82 11.23
N LEU A 68 -1.37 1.41 12.26
CA LEU A 68 0.05 1.22 12.51
C LEU A 68 0.34 -0.23 12.91
N GLY A 69 -0.50 -0.85 13.74
CA GLY A 69 -0.40 -2.25 14.10
C GLY A 69 -0.53 -3.20 12.90
N ALA A 70 -1.52 -2.97 12.04
CA ALA A 70 -1.72 -3.74 10.80
C ALA A 70 -0.53 -3.60 9.84
N SER A 71 0.02 -2.39 9.71
CA SER A 71 1.20 -2.12 8.89
C SER A 71 2.46 -2.78 9.46
N LEU A 72 2.69 -2.70 10.77
CA LEU A 72 3.82 -3.37 11.42
C LEU A 72 3.72 -4.89 11.28
N LEU A 73 2.55 -5.49 11.52
CA LEU A 73 2.34 -6.93 11.32
C LEU A 73 2.63 -7.33 9.87
N GLY A 74 2.11 -6.56 8.90
CA GLY A 74 2.37 -6.80 7.48
C GLY A 74 3.82 -6.59 7.05
N PHE A 75 4.62 -5.84 7.80
CA PHE A 75 6.06 -5.67 7.59
C PHE A 75 6.88 -6.81 8.21
N PHE A 76 6.57 -7.18 9.45
CA PHE A 76 7.32 -8.18 10.19
C PHE A 76 7.08 -9.60 9.67
N VAL A 77 5.86 -9.94 9.25
CA VAL A 77 5.53 -11.29 8.77
C VAL A 77 6.45 -11.73 7.62
N PRO A 78 6.64 -10.96 6.52
CA PRO A 78 7.58 -11.32 5.47
C PRO A 78 9.04 -11.44 5.93
N LEU A 79 9.47 -10.60 6.88
CA LEU A 79 10.84 -10.63 7.42
C LEU A 79 11.09 -11.88 8.25
N VAL A 80 10.14 -12.29 9.09
CA VAL A 80 10.22 -13.52 9.88
C VAL A 80 10.25 -14.74 8.96
N ILE A 81 9.49 -14.74 7.86
CA ILE A 81 9.49 -15.80 6.86
C ILE A 81 10.86 -15.90 6.16
N LEU A 82 11.45 -14.76 5.76
CA LEU A 82 12.80 -14.72 5.20
C LEU A 82 13.82 -15.29 6.18
N PHE A 83 13.79 -14.84 7.44
CA PHE A 83 14.72 -15.29 8.46
C PHE A 83 14.59 -16.79 8.74
N SER A 84 13.36 -17.31 8.72
CA SER A 84 13.07 -18.74 8.86
C SER A 84 13.61 -19.55 7.67
N SER A 85 13.53 -19.02 6.45
CA SER A 85 14.12 -19.62 5.24
C SER A 85 15.66 -19.61 5.28
N GLN A 86 16.27 -18.52 5.77
CA GLN A 86 17.73 -18.42 5.88
C GLN A 86 18.33 -19.36 6.94
N ARG A 87 17.61 -19.58 8.05
CA ARG A 87 18.01 -20.54 9.08
C ARG A 87 17.73 -22.00 8.72
N GLY A 88 17.15 -22.27 7.55
CA GLY A 88 16.90 -23.63 7.06
C GLY A 88 15.68 -24.32 7.70
N TYR A 89 14.83 -23.59 8.44
CA TYR A 89 13.59 -24.15 8.98
C TYR A 89 12.54 -24.41 7.89
N LEU A 90 12.64 -23.71 6.74
CA LEU A 90 11.77 -23.88 5.58
C LEU A 90 12.59 -24.41 4.40
N GLN A 91 12.24 -25.59 3.92
CA GLN A 91 12.76 -26.16 2.68
C GLN A 91 11.65 -26.08 1.61
N PRO A 92 11.96 -25.78 0.33
CA PRO A 92 13.25 -25.42 -0.26
C PRO A 92 13.70 -23.98 0.03
N HIS A 93 15.03 -23.76 0.03
CA HIS A 93 15.65 -22.47 0.33
C HIS A 93 15.39 -21.46 -0.80
N LEU A 94 14.70 -20.37 -0.47
CA LEU A 94 14.48 -19.26 -1.39
C LEU A 94 15.73 -18.36 -1.42
N SER A 95 16.35 -18.19 -2.59
CA SER A 95 17.45 -17.24 -2.76
C SER A 95 17.00 -15.83 -2.40
N PHE A 96 17.87 -15.06 -1.75
CA PHE A 96 17.62 -13.67 -1.36
C PHE A 96 17.20 -12.80 -2.55
N ILE A 97 17.74 -13.06 -3.74
CA ILE A 97 17.40 -12.31 -4.96
C ILE A 97 15.94 -12.56 -5.35
N SER A 98 15.48 -13.81 -5.34
CA SER A 98 14.08 -14.14 -5.64
C SER A 98 13.13 -13.56 -4.60
N PHE A 99 13.53 -13.52 -3.32
CA PHE A 99 12.78 -12.82 -2.28
C PHE A 99 12.67 -11.32 -2.57
N ALA A 100 13.80 -10.67 -2.87
CA ALA A 100 13.84 -9.24 -3.15
C ALA A 100 12.98 -8.87 -4.38
N VAL A 101 12.92 -9.75 -5.39
CA VAL A 101 12.03 -9.58 -6.55
C VAL A 101 10.56 -9.68 -6.16
N LEU A 102 10.16 -10.66 -5.34
CA LEU A 102 8.76 -10.87 -4.98
C LEU A 102 8.23 -9.87 -3.94
N LEU A 103 9.02 -9.59 -2.89
CA LEU A 103 8.57 -8.87 -1.69
C LEU A 103 9.27 -7.52 -1.50
N GLY A 104 10.36 -7.23 -2.21
CA GLY A 104 11.04 -5.94 -2.15
C GLY A 104 10.13 -4.76 -2.50
N PRO A 105 9.42 -4.80 -3.65
CA PRO A 105 8.43 -3.79 -4.01
C PRO A 105 7.38 -3.57 -2.91
N TYR A 106 6.87 -4.67 -2.34
CA TYR A 106 5.86 -4.65 -1.27
C TYR A 106 6.37 -3.96 0.00
N LEU A 107 7.58 -4.30 0.47
CA LEU A 107 8.17 -3.72 1.67
C LEU A 107 8.49 -2.23 1.47
N LEU A 108 8.92 -1.86 0.27
CA LEU A 108 9.19 -0.48 -0.10
C LEU A 108 7.90 0.35 -0.06
N LEU A 109 6.83 -0.13 -0.70
CA LEU A 109 5.52 0.55 -0.69
C LEU A 109 4.97 0.69 0.73
N LEU A 110 5.12 -0.35 1.55
CA LEU A 110 4.65 -0.32 2.94
C LEU A 110 5.45 0.68 3.79
N SER A 111 6.75 0.81 3.54
CA SER A 111 7.58 1.84 4.16
C SER A 111 7.14 3.25 3.77
N ILE A 112 6.87 3.47 2.48
CA ILE A 112 6.36 4.75 1.98
C ILE A 112 4.99 5.07 2.60
N GLN A 113 4.07 4.11 2.67
CA GLN A 113 2.77 4.32 3.30
C GLN A 113 2.92 4.76 4.76
N VAL A 114 3.74 4.06 5.56
CA VAL A 114 3.98 4.42 6.96
C VAL A 114 4.55 5.83 7.07
N LEU A 115 5.49 6.20 6.21
CA LEU A 115 6.03 7.57 6.16
C LEU A 115 4.97 8.59 5.78
N THR A 116 4.15 8.33 4.75
CA THR A 116 3.08 9.24 4.33
C THR A 116 2.02 9.39 5.41
N GLU A 117 1.68 8.34 6.14
CA GLU A 117 0.75 8.39 7.28
C GLU A 117 1.33 9.18 8.46
N MET A 118 2.59 8.92 8.82
CA MET A 118 3.28 9.67 9.87
C MET A 118 3.35 11.16 9.52
N LEU A 119 3.64 11.48 8.26
CA LEU A 119 3.63 12.85 7.76
C LEU A 119 2.22 13.45 7.79
N SER A 120 1.20 12.71 7.35
CA SER A 120 -0.20 13.15 7.38
C SER A 120 -0.65 13.48 8.80
N TRP A 121 -0.22 12.69 9.79
CA TRP A 121 -0.50 12.95 11.20
C TRP A 121 0.26 14.16 11.74
N HIS A 122 1.53 14.33 11.36
CA HIS A 122 2.33 15.46 11.80
C HIS A 122 1.75 16.79 11.29
N TRP A 123 1.24 16.80 10.05
CA TRP A 123 0.68 17.99 9.40
C TRP A 123 -0.83 18.19 9.63
N LYS A 124 -1.48 17.27 10.36
CA LYS A 124 -2.93 17.25 10.62
C LYS A 124 -3.78 17.46 9.35
N SER A 125 -3.38 16.80 8.26
CA SER A 125 -4.08 16.91 6.98
C SER A 125 -5.48 16.27 7.05
N SER A 126 -6.47 16.91 6.42
CA SER A 126 -7.85 16.41 6.34
C SER A 126 -7.99 15.15 5.49
N VAL A 127 -6.97 14.78 4.72
CA VAL A 127 -6.98 13.65 3.76
C VAL A 127 -6.52 12.34 4.42
N TRP A 128 -6.36 12.31 5.75
CA TRP A 128 -5.80 11.17 6.48
C TRP A 128 -6.50 9.83 6.22
N LEU A 129 -7.79 9.86 5.87
CA LEU A 129 -8.61 8.69 5.62
C LEU A 129 -8.41 8.09 4.21
N VAL A 130 -8.13 8.92 3.21
CA VAL A 130 -8.01 8.49 1.81
C VAL A 130 -6.63 7.88 1.54
N THR A 131 -5.60 8.41 2.21
CA THR A 131 -4.21 7.94 2.09
C THR A 131 -4.08 6.41 2.23
N PRO A 132 -4.48 5.78 3.35
CA PRO A 132 -4.30 4.33 3.52
C PRO A 132 -5.05 3.50 2.48
N ILE A 133 -6.26 3.92 2.06
CA ILE A 133 -7.08 3.18 1.11
C ILE A 133 -6.41 3.10 -0.27
N VAL A 134 -5.86 4.21 -0.74
CA VAL A 134 -5.17 4.28 -2.04
C VAL A 134 -3.94 3.37 -2.03
N TYR A 135 -3.14 3.41 -0.96
CA TYR A 135 -1.94 2.57 -0.83
C TYR A 135 -2.27 1.09 -0.61
N GLU A 136 -3.31 0.75 0.14
CA GLU A 136 -3.73 -0.63 0.37
C GLU A 136 -4.30 -1.29 -0.87
N ALA A 137 -5.12 -0.58 -1.65
CA ALA A 137 -5.64 -1.09 -2.91
C ALA A 137 -4.50 -1.41 -3.89
N TYR A 138 -3.52 -0.51 -4.00
CA TYR A 138 -2.35 -0.72 -4.85
C TYR A 138 -1.45 -1.84 -4.35
N ARG A 139 -1.28 -1.98 -3.03
CA ARG A 139 -0.54 -3.09 -2.41
C ARG A 139 -1.13 -4.45 -2.76
N ILE A 140 -2.45 -4.58 -2.78
CA ILE A 140 -3.10 -5.84 -3.16
C ILE A 140 -2.77 -6.19 -4.62
N LEU A 141 -2.82 -5.21 -5.52
CA LEU A 141 -2.39 -5.39 -6.91
C LEU A 141 -0.91 -5.81 -7.02
N GLN A 142 -0.06 -5.18 -6.22
CA GLN A 142 1.37 -5.49 -6.17
C GLN A 142 1.63 -6.92 -5.68
N LEU A 143 0.92 -7.38 -4.65
CA LEU A 143 1.01 -8.76 -4.16
C LEU A 143 0.47 -9.78 -5.15
N MET A 144 -0.63 -9.47 -5.85
CA MET A 144 -1.16 -10.32 -6.92
C MET A 144 -0.17 -10.44 -8.09
N ARG A 145 0.49 -9.34 -8.45
CA ARG A 145 1.58 -9.38 -9.44
C ARG A 145 2.77 -10.20 -8.93
N GLY A 146 3.15 -10.04 -7.67
CA GLY A 146 4.19 -10.84 -7.02
C GLY A 146 3.88 -12.33 -7.00
N LEU A 147 2.61 -12.70 -6.85
CA LEU A 147 2.15 -14.09 -6.95
C LEU A 147 2.34 -14.67 -8.36
N ASN A 148 1.93 -13.94 -9.39
CA ASN A 148 2.09 -14.36 -10.79
C ASN A 148 3.58 -14.51 -11.15
N LEU A 149 4.41 -13.54 -10.76
CA LEU A 149 5.87 -13.62 -10.92
C LEU A 149 6.48 -14.78 -10.13
N GLY A 150 5.96 -15.08 -8.94
CA GLY A 150 6.39 -16.22 -8.15
C GLY A 150 6.13 -17.56 -8.83
N ILE A 151 5.01 -17.70 -9.53
CA ILE A 151 4.69 -18.89 -10.32
C ILE A 151 5.63 -19.02 -11.53
N GLU A 152 5.90 -17.92 -12.24
CA GLU A 152 6.82 -17.90 -13.39
C GLU A 152 8.28 -18.21 -13.00
N VAL A 153 8.72 -17.75 -11.83
CA VAL A 153 10.08 -17.96 -11.31
C VAL A 153 10.23 -19.34 -10.64
N GLY A 154 9.14 -20.11 -10.49
CA GLY A 154 9.16 -21.41 -9.82
C GLY A 154 9.45 -21.31 -8.33
N ALA A 155 8.87 -20.30 -7.66
CA ALA A 155 9.02 -20.10 -6.23
C ALA A 155 8.43 -21.28 -5.44
N PRO A 156 8.95 -21.58 -4.23
CA PRO A 156 8.43 -22.63 -3.37
C PRO A 156 6.95 -22.44 -3.03
N GLU A 157 6.22 -23.55 -2.90
CA GLU A 157 4.79 -23.55 -2.54
C GLU A 157 4.52 -22.81 -1.22
N TRP A 158 5.39 -22.96 -0.22
CA TRP A 158 5.25 -22.24 1.06
C TRP A 158 5.32 -20.71 0.88
N ALA A 159 6.11 -20.22 -0.08
CA ALA A 159 6.24 -18.79 -0.36
C ALA A 159 4.99 -18.25 -1.06
N LEU A 160 4.44 -19.01 -2.01
CA LEU A 160 3.19 -18.68 -2.69
C LEU A 160 2.01 -18.65 -1.70
N VAL A 161 1.91 -19.64 -0.81
CA VAL A 161 0.90 -19.67 0.25
C VAL A 161 1.04 -18.47 1.18
N SER A 162 2.27 -18.12 1.57
CA SER A 162 2.54 -16.94 2.41
C SER A 162 2.08 -15.63 1.76
N ILE A 163 2.31 -15.46 0.46
CA ILE A 163 1.83 -14.29 -0.29
C ILE A 163 0.31 -14.27 -0.38
N ARG A 164 -0.33 -15.43 -0.61
CA ARG A 164 -1.81 -15.53 -0.59
C ARG A 164 -2.38 -15.12 0.75
N LEU A 165 -1.79 -15.59 1.86
CA LEU A 165 -2.19 -15.19 3.20
C LEU A 165 -2.01 -13.67 3.42
N LEU A 166 -0.92 -13.09 2.91
CA LEU A 166 -0.71 -11.64 2.92
C LEU A 166 -1.80 -10.90 2.14
N VAL A 167 -2.16 -11.38 0.94
CA VAL A 167 -3.25 -10.80 0.12
C VAL A 167 -4.56 -10.86 0.90
N SER A 168 -4.91 -12.03 1.47
CA SER A 168 -6.12 -12.19 2.28
C SER A 168 -6.14 -11.26 3.49
N TRP A 169 -5.00 -11.11 4.17
CA TRP A 169 -4.84 -10.17 5.28
C TRP A 169 -5.14 -8.73 4.84
N TRP A 170 -4.53 -8.27 3.74
CA TRP A 170 -4.73 -6.92 3.23
C TRP A 170 -6.13 -6.66 2.70
N MET A 171 -6.76 -7.66 2.07
CA MET A 171 -8.18 -7.59 1.68
C MET A 171 -9.09 -7.39 2.89
N TRP A 172 -8.79 -8.07 4.00
CA TRP A 172 -9.54 -7.91 5.23
C TRP A 172 -9.37 -6.51 5.84
N VAL A 173 -8.13 -6.01 5.91
CA VAL A 173 -7.83 -4.66 6.39
C VAL A 173 -8.54 -3.59 5.55
N LEU A 174 -8.44 -3.67 4.22
CA LEU A 174 -9.08 -2.75 3.30
C LEU A 174 -10.60 -2.74 3.47
N SER A 175 -11.20 -3.91 3.66
CA SER A 175 -12.65 -4.03 3.87
C SER A 175 -13.10 -3.29 5.14
N ILE A 176 -12.35 -3.44 6.24
CA ILE A 176 -12.62 -2.73 7.50
C ILE A 176 -12.48 -1.21 7.31
N GLN A 177 -11.46 -0.77 6.56
CA GLN A 177 -11.26 0.66 6.29
C GLN A 177 -12.43 1.26 5.50
N LEU A 178 -12.88 0.60 4.43
CA LEU A 178 -14.00 1.07 3.61
C LEU A 178 -15.30 1.21 4.41
N ILE A 179 -15.63 0.21 5.23
CA ILE A 179 -16.83 0.25 6.09
C ILE A 179 -16.77 1.47 7.00
N ARG A 180 -15.58 1.75 7.55
CA ARG A 180 -15.41 2.82 8.50
C ARG A 180 -15.45 4.22 7.86
N GLU A 181 -14.93 4.35 6.64
CA GLU A 181 -15.09 5.59 5.86
C GLU A 181 -16.54 5.89 5.55
N ALA A 182 -17.28 4.88 5.10
CA ALA A 182 -18.70 5.01 4.82
C ALA A 182 -19.47 5.45 6.09
N TRP A 183 -19.10 4.89 7.25
CA TRP A 183 -19.66 5.30 8.53
C TRP A 183 -19.38 6.76 8.88
N PHE A 184 -18.11 7.21 8.78
CA PHE A 184 -17.76 8.61 9.07
C PHE A 184 -18.43 9.60 8.11
N ALA A 185 -18.54 9.25 6.83
CA ALA A 185 -19.26 10.06 5.85
C ALA A 185 -20.76 10.16 6.19
N GLY A 186 -21.38 9.04 6.60
CA GLY A 186 -22.78 8.97 7.01
C GLY A 186 -23.09 9.83 8.23
N VAL A 187 -22.30 9.71 9.30
CA VAL A 187 -22.49 10.50 10.54
C VAL A 187 -22.36 12.00 10.27
N ASN A 188 -21.40 12.41 9.44
CA ASN A 188 -21.22 13.83 9.08
C ASN A 188 -22.39 14.38 8.24
N TYR A 189 -23.04 13.55 7.44
CA TYR A 189 -24.21 13.94 6.66
C TYR A 189 -25.43 14.14 7.57
N GLU A 190 -25.68 13.21 8.50
CA GLU A 190 -26.79 13.32 9.45
C GLU A 190 -26.68 14.57 10.35
N ASN A 191 -25.47 14.87 10.82
CA ASN A 191 -25.23 16.06 11.65
C ASN A 191 -25.50 17.37 10.89
N ARG A 192 -25.15 17.44 9.60
CA ARG A 192 -25.45 18.61 8.76
C ARG A 192 -26.95 18.78 8.50
N LEU A 193 -27.69 17.67 8.31
CA LEU A 193 -29.14 17.73 8.16
C LEU A 193 -29.82 18.27 9.42
N LYS A 194 -29.41 17.82 10.61
CA LYS A 194 -29.95 18.31 11.89
C LYS A 194 -29.67 19.80 12.11
N GLN A 195 -28.49 20.28 11.72
CA GLN A 195 -28.17 21.72 11.77
C GLN A 195 -29.02 22.56 10.80
N THR A 196 -29.36 22.01 9.64
CA THR A 196 -30.17 22.73 8.64
C THR A 196 -31.65 22.77 9.01
N GLN A 197 -32.15 21.79 9.78
CA GLN A 197 -33.53 21.75 10.27
C GLN A 197 -33.78 22.53 11.58
N SER A 198 -32.71 23.00 12.25
CA SER A 198 -32.82 23.79 13.49
C SER A 198 -32.79 25.31 13.25
N TYR A 199 -32.86 25.74 11.99
CA TYR A 199 -33.06 27.11 11.53
C TYR A 199 -34.41 27.21 10.82
#